data_AF-A0A251XEN0-F1
#
_entry.id   AF-A0A251XEN0-F1
#
_cell.length_a   1.000
_cell.length_b   1.000
_cell.length_c   1.000
_cell.angle_alpha   90.00
_cell.angle_beta   90.00
_cell.angle_gamma   90.00
#
_symmetry.space_group_name_H-M   'P 1'
#
loop_
_entity.id
_entity.type
_entity.pdbx_description
1 polymer ?
#
loop_
_entity_poly.entity_id
_entity_poly.type
_entity_poly.pdbx_seq_one_letter_code
_entity_poly.pdbx_strand_id
1 'polypeptide(L)'
;MWLNCGIYDQPQPNENAVHDLEHGAVWITYDAAKVTGDDLSKLQKYAESFGGYVTMSPYDGLDTPIALSAWGAQVKVDSIDDQRIKDFMAKYWKSPNAPEAGAACTGALEGEGRVS
;
A
#
# COMPACT_ATOMS: atom_id res chain seq x y z
N MET A 1 6.07 -14.95 -5.50
CA MET A 1 4.78 -14.72 -6.19
C MET A 1 4.24 -13.42 -5.63
N TRP A 2 3.80 -12.51 -6.49
CA TRP A 2 3.20 -11.25 -6.06
C TRP A 2 1.82 -11.46 -5.43
N LEU A 3 1.40 -10.50 -4.64
CA LEU A 3 0.02 -10.36 -4.18
C LEU A 3 -0.77 -9.62 -5.27
N ASN A 4 -2.05 -9.89 -5.41
CA ASN A 4 -2.90 -9.04 -6.22
C ASN A 4 -3.00 -7.68 -5.52
N CYS A 5 -2.46 -6.62 -6.14
CA CYS A 5 -2.68 -5.26 -5.69
C CYS A 5 -4.19 -5.01 -5.48
N GLY A 6 -4.53 -4.43 -4.34
CA GLY A 6 -5.90 -4.19 -3.92
C GLY A 6 -5.96 -3.69 -2.48
N ILE A 7 -7.17 -3.44 -2.01
CA ILE A 7 -7.42 -3.07 -0.62
C ILE A 7 -7.83 -4.31 0.15
N TYR A 8 -7.20 -4.51 1.30
CA TYR A 8 -7.42 -5.62 2.20
C TYR A 8 -7.77 -5.11 3.60
N ASP A 9 -8.74 -5.77 4.24
CA ASP A 9 -9.10 -5.53 5.64
C ASP A 9 -8.37 -6.46 6.63
N GLN A 10 -7.59 -7.42 6.14
CA GLN A 10 -6.69 -8.28 6.91
C GLN A 10 -5.21 -7.99 6.61
N PRO A 11 -4.30 -8.23 7.56
CA PRO A 11 -2.86 -8.17 7.31
C PRO A 11 -2.43 -9.11 6.18
N GLN A 12 -1.46 -8.69 5.38
CA GLN A 12 -0.94 -9.49 4.26
C GLN A 12 0.46 -10.01 4.54
N PRO A 13 0.83 -11.21 4.02
CA PRO A 13 2.19 -11.71 4.16
C PRO A 13 3.22 -10.76 3.54
N ASN A 14 4.29 -10.48 4.29
CA ASN A 14 5.32 -9.54 3.89
C ASN A 14 5.94 -9.92 2.54
N GLU A 15 6.23 -11.20 2.33
CA GLU A 15 6.93 -11.69 1.14
C GLU A 15 6.13 -11.42 -0.14
N ASN A 16 4.80 -11.45 -0.06
CA ASN A 16 3.93 -11.21 -1.20
C ASN A 16 3.74 -9.71 -1.46
N ALA A 17 3.46 -8.92 -0.41
CA ALA A 17 3.27 -7.48 -0.55
C ALA A 17 4.57 -6.73 -0.89
N VAL A 18 5.73 -7.22 -0.45
CA VAL A 18 7.05 -6.68 -0.82
C VAL A 18 7.37 -6.95 -2.29
N HIS A 19 6.96 -8.11 -2.83
CA HIS A 19 7.15 -8.43 -4.25
C HIS A 19 6.40 -7.43 -5.14
N ASP A 20 5.18 -7.01 -4.77
CA ASP A 20 4.43 -5.97 -5.52
C ASP A 20 5.26 -4.70 -5.72
N LEU A 21 6.12 -4.35 -4.75
CA LEU A 21 6.96 -3.17 -4.81
C LEU A 21 8.00 -3.26 -5.93
N GLU A 22 8.48 -4.47 -6.25
CA GLU A 22 9.39 -4.72 -7.38
C GLU A 22 8.74 -4.29 -8.71
N HIS A 23 7.42 -4.35 -8.80
CA HIS A 23 6.65 -3.98 -10.00
C HIS A 23 6.36 -2.47 -10.10
N GLY A 24 6.78 -1.70 -9.09
CA GLY A 24 6.46 -0.28 -8.95
C GLY A 24 5.15 -0.02 -8.21
N ALA A 25 4.63 -0.99 -7.46
CA ALA A 25 3.51 -0.75 -6.57
C ALA A 25 3.94 0.03 -5.30
N VAL A 26 2.95 0.63 -4.64
CA VAL A 26 3.09 1.18 -3.30
C VAL A 26 2.23 0.37 -2.34
N TRP A 27 2.82 -0.08 -1.24
CA TRP A 27 2.10 -0.70 -0.14
C TRP A 27 1.81 0.33 0.96
N ILE A 28 0.54 0.63 1.13
CA ILE A 28 -0.01 1.50 2.17
C ILE A 28 -0.41 0.61 3.34
N THR A 29 0.31 0.73 4.45
CA THR A 29 0.01 0.02 5.70
C THR A 29 -0.53 0.98 6.74
N TYR A 30 -1.45 0.51 7.57
CA TYR A 30 -2.01 1.31 8.66
C TYR A 30 -2.15 0.51 9.95
N ASP A 31 -2.07 1.21 11.08
CA ASP A 31 -2.38 0.66 12.40
C ASP A 31 -3.90 0.68 12.60
N ALA A 32 -4.54 -0.48 12.58
CA ALA A 32 -5.99 -0.62 12.70
C ALA A 32 -6.56 -0.17 14.05
N ALA A 33 -5.73 -0.02 15.08
CA ALA A 33 -6.14 0.55 16.37
C ALA A 33 -6.17 2.09 16.35
N LYS A 34 -5.47 2.73 15.40
CA LYS A 34 -5.33 4.19 15.31
C LYS A 34 -6.08 4.79 14.12
N VAL A 35 -6.04 4.13 12.96
CA VAL A 35 -6.66 4.61 11.72
C VAL A 35 -7.98 3.89 11.53
N THR A 36 -9.08 4.54 11.95
CA THR A 36 -10.43 3.98 11.94
C THR A 36 -11.45 4.99 11.40
N GLY A 37 -12.70 4.56 11.22
CA GLY A 37 -13.83 5.44 10.87
C GLY A 37 -13.59 6.27 9.60
N ASP A 38 -13.73 7.60 9.73
CA ASP A 38 -13.60 8.53 8.61
C ASP A 38 -12.19 8.55 8.02
N ASP A 39 -11.15 8.41 8.85
CA ASP A 39 -9.77 8.45 8.37
C ASP A 39 -9.40 7.18 7.60
N LEU A 40 -9.89 6.02 8.05
CA LEU A 40 -9.78 4.78 7.27
C LEU A 40 -10.52 4.91 5.93
N SER A 41 -11.74 5.47 5.96
CA SER A 41 -12.55 5.69 4.75
C SER A 41 -11.87 6.64 3.76
N LYS A 42 -11.21 7.70 4.25
CA LYS A 42 -10.40 8.61 3.41
C LYS A 42 -9.20 7.90 2.82
N LEU A 43 -8.48 7.11 3.62
CA LEU A 43 -7.30 6.36 3.16
C LEU A 43 -7.66 5.34 2.07
N GLN A 44 -8.77 4.60 2.26
CA GLN A 44 -9.28 3.66 1.26
C GLN A 44 -9.62 4.36 -0.06
N LYS A 45 -10.43 5.44 0.00
CA LYS A 45 -10.78 6.23 -1.19
C LYS A 45 -9.55 6.80 -1.89
N TYR A 46 -8.54 7.21 -1.13
CA TYR A 46 -7.29 7.70 -1.69
C TYR A 46 -6.55 6.59 -2.43
N ALA A 47 -6.40 5.41 -1.83
CA ALA A 47 -5.79 4.25 -2.47
C ALA A 47 -6.55 3.82 -3.75
N GLU A 48 -7.88 3.78 -3.71
CA GLU A 48 -8.75 3.46 -4.86
C GLU A 48 -8.55 4.42 -6.05
N SER A 49 -8.24 5.68 -5.77
CA SER A 49 -8.11 6.71 -6.82
C SER A 49 -6.96 6.47 -7.82
N PHE A 50 -6.02 5.58 -7.49
CA PHE A 50 -4.88 5.25 -8.36
C PHE A 50 -5.20 4.15 -9.39
N GLY A 51 -6.28 3.37 -9.24
CA GLY A 51 -6.68 2.37 -10.24
C GLY A 51 -5.66 1.25 -10.48
N GLY A 52 -4.95 0.82 -9.43
CA GLY A 52 -3.99 -0.30 -9.44
C GLY A 52 -2.56 0.09 -9.05
N TYR A 53 -1.67 -0.89 -8.92
CA TYR A 53 -0.31 -0.71 -8.38
C TYR A 53 -0.30 -0.08 -6.97
N VAL A 54 -1.35 -0.35 -6.20
CA VAL A 54 -1.47 0.02 -4.80
C VAL A 54 -1.99 -1.19 -4.06
N THR A 55 -1.29 -1.56 -3.01
CA THR A 55 -1.76 -2.52 -2.01
C THR A 55 -2.06 -1.72 -0.74
N MET A 56 -3.21 -1.93 -0.12
CA MET A 56 -3.52 -1.34 1.19
C MET A 56 -3.93 -2.45 2.15
N SER A 57 -3.37 -2.47 3.36
CA SER A 57 -3.75 -3.44 4.40
C SER A 57 -3.46 -2.90 5.79
N PRO A 58 -4.11 -3.40 6.86
CA PRO A 58 -3.61 -3.20 8.20
C PRO A 58 -2.24 -3.89 8.36
N TYR A 59 -1.46 -3.46 9.34
CA TYR A 59 -0.17 -4.06 9.68
C TYR A 59 0.04 -4.14 11.18
N ASP A 60 0.27 -5.35 11.68
CA ASP A 60 0.46 -5.59 13.11
C ASP A 60 1.82 -5.08 13.59
N GLY A 61 1.81 -4.35 14.70
CA GLY A 61 3.04 -3.80 15.30
C GLY A 61 3.61 -2.58 14.59
N LEU A 62 2.82 -1.91 13.74
CA LEU A 62 3.22 -0.65 13.11
C LEU A 62 3.45 0.44 14.18
N ASP A 63 4.64 1.04 14.17
CA ASP A 63 5.05 2.08 15.14
C ASP A 63 4.51 3.48 14.80
N THR A 64 3.85 3.62 13.66
CA THR A 64 3.24 4.85 13.13
C THR A 64 1.78 4.57 12.73
N PRO A 65 0.88 5.56 12.69
CA PRO A 65 -0.47 5.36 12.20
C PRO A 65 -0.54 4.84 10.75
N ILE A 66 0.29 5.40 9.85
CA ILE A 66 0.32 5.02 8.43
C ILE A 66 1.78 4.97 7.97
N ALA A 67 2.13 3.94 7.18
CA ALA A 67 3.40 3.88 6.46
C ALA A 67 3.16 3.53 4.97
N LEU A 68 3.87 4.23 4.08
CA LEU A 68 3.89 3.93 2.66
C LEU A 68 5.26 3.35 2.31
N SER A 69 5.26 2.19 1.67
CA SER A 69 6.47 1.49 1.22
C SER A 69 6.47 1.35 -0.28
N ALA A 70 7.62 1.57 -0.89
CA ALA A 70 7.95 1.30 -2.29
C ALA A 70 9.32 0.62 -2.36
N TRP A 71 9.74 0.16 -3.53
CA TRP A 71 11.03 -0.52 -3.64
C TRP A 71 12.19 0.36 -3.13
N GLY A 72 12.85 -0.08 -2.05
CA GLY A 72 13.96 0.64 -1.43
C GLY A 72 13.60 1.96 -0.74
N ALA A 73 12.32 2.27 -0.54
CA ALA A 73 11.87 3.52 0.07
C ALA A 73 10.68 3.33 1.01
N GLN A 74 10.66 4.07 2.11
CA GLN A 74 9.53 4.10 3.03
C GLN A 74 9.36 5.50 3.62
N VAL A 75 8.10 5.90 3.85
CA VAL A 75 7.77 7.05 4.68
C VAL A 75 6.75 6.65 5.74
N LYS A 76 6.95 7.17 6.96
CA LYS A 76 6.06 7.01 8.10
C LYS A 76 5.40 8.36 8.39
N VAL A 77 4.08 8.35 8.59
CA VAL A 77 3.28 9.56 8.81
C VAL A 77 2.27 9.35 9.92
N ASP A 78 1.96 10.44 10.62
CA ASP A 78 1.08 10.44 11.79
C ASP A 78 -0.40 10.71 11.45
N SER A 79 -0.71 11.13 10.21
CA SER A 79 -2.05 11.50 9.78
C SER A 79 -2.28 11.25 8.29
N ILE A 80 -3.53 10.97 7.92
CA ILE A 80 -3.99 10.85 6.52
C ILE A 80 -3.87 12.16 5.74
N ASP A 81 -3.84 13.30 6.42
CA ASP A 81 -3.73 14.62 5.80
C ASP A 81 -2.27 15.06 5.58
N ASP A 82 -1.29 14.21 5.95
CA ASP A 82 0.13 14.52 5.79
C ASP A 82 0.51 14.59 4.30
N GLN A 83 1.03 15.75 3.88
CA GLN A 83 1.41 16.03 2.50
C GLN A 83 2.45 15.02 1.97
N ARG A 84 3.27 14.42 2.85
CA ARG A 84 4.25 13.40 2.46
C ARG A 84 3.63 12.17 1.82
N ILE A 85 2.36 11.86 2.11
CA ILE A 85 1.62 10.78 1.43
C ILE A 85 1.54 11.08 -0.07
N LYS A 86 1.10 12.28 -0.43
CA LYS A 86 0.95 12.70 -1.83
C LYS A 86 2.31 12.78 -2.53
N ASP A 87 3.31 13.32 -1.86
CA ASP A 87 4.66 13.44 -2.42
C ASP A 87 5.29 12.06 -2.67
N PHE A 88 5.04 11.11 -1.76
CA PHE A 88 5.50 9.74 -1.90
C PHE A 88 4.80 9.02 -3.06
N MET A 89 3.47 9.10 -3.15
CA MET A 89 2.71 8.51 -4.26
C MET A 89 3.14 9.10 -5.60
N ALA A 90 3.31 10.43 -5.69
CA ALA A 90 3.77 11.10 -6.91
C ALA A 90 5.16 10.63 -7.37
N LYS A 91 6.03 10.24 -6.43
CA LYS A 91 7.39 9.79 -6.73
C LYS A 91 7.49 8.29 -7.04
N TYR A 92 6.73 7.46 -6.32
CA TYR A 92 6.97 6.01 -6.29
C TYR A 92 5.87 5.16 -6.91
N TRP A 93 4.64 5.67 -7.06
CA TRP A 93 3.59 4.91 -7.73
C TRP A 93 3.92 4.72 -9.22
N LYS A 94 3.92 3.47 -9.68
CA LYS A 94 4.35 3.06 -11.03
C LYS A 94 5.75 3.59 -11.38
N SER A 95 6.64 3.64 -10.39
CA SER A 95 7.99 4.17 -10.60
C SER A 95 8.77 3.32 -11.61
N PRO A 96 9.38 3.91 -12.64
CA PRO A 96 10.25 3.18 -13.58
C PRO A 96 11.58 2.75 -12.95
N ASN A 97 11.86 3.18 -11.71
CA ASN A 97 13.07 2.82 -10.99
C ASN A 97 12.93 1.53 -10.16
N ALA A 98 11.75 0.91 -10.15
CA ALA A 98 11.55 -0.39 -9.54
C ALA A 98 12.17 -1.50 -10.42
N PRO A 99 12.69 -2.61 -9.84
CA PRO A 99 13.39 -3.67 -10.56
C PRO A 99 12.64 -4.25 -11.75
N GLU A 100 11.33 -4.43 -11.59
CA GLU A 100 10.42 -5.05 -12.57
C GLU A 100 9.29 -4.07 -12.94
N ALA A 101 9.62 -2.79 -13.09
CA ALA A 101 8.65 -1.74 -13.32
C ALA A 101 7.66 -2.08 -14.45
N GLY A 102 6.37 -2.03 -14.14
CA GLY A 102 5.28 -2.30 -15.08
C GLY A 102 4.91 -3.79 -15.23
N ALA A 103 5.55 -4.69 -14.46
CA ALA A 103 5.08 -6.06 -14.32
C ALA A 103 3.67 -6.10 -13.69
N ALA A 104 2.92 -7.16 -13.98
CA ALA A 104 1.54 -7.28 -13.53
C ALA A 104 1.46 -7.28 -12.01
N CYS A 105 0.61 -6.43 -11.42
CA CYS A 105 0.30 -6.49 -9.99
C CYS A 105 -1.02 -7.24 -9.72
N THR A 106 -1.49 -8.09 -10.64
CA THR A 106 -2.68 -8.92 -10.47
C THR A 106 -2.48 -10.26 -11.18
N GLY A 107 -3.30 -11.26 -10.85
CA GLY A 107 -3.27 -12.59 -11.48
C GLY A 107 -2.35 -13.62 -10.81
N ALA A 108 -1.86 -13.36 -9.59
CA ALA A 108 -1.09 -14.33 -8.81
C ALA A 108 -1.85 -14.76 -7.55
N LEU A 109 -1.51 -14.22 -6.37
CA LEU A 109 -2.13 -14.59 -5.11
C LEU A 109 -3.23 -13.59 -4.72
N GLU A 110 -4.44 -14.07 -4.44
CA GLU A 110 -5.45 -13.26 -3.76
C GLU A 110 -5.26 -13.38 -2.25
N GLY A 111 -4.97 -12.26 -1.58
CA GLY A 111 -4.84 -12.19 -0.14
C GLY A 111 -6.16 -12.35 0.60
N GLU A 112 -6.09 -12.63 1.90
CA GLU A 112 -7.30 -12.66 2.74
C GLU A 112 -7.89 -11.26 2.93
N GLY A 113 -9.22 -11.15 3.01
CA GLY A 113 -9.89 -9.90 3.34
C GLY A 113 -9.92 -8.86 2.22
N ARG A 114 -9.88 -9.26 0.94
CA ARG A 114 -9.96 -8.30 -0.16
C ARG A 114 -11.30 -7.56 -0.17
N VAL A 115 -11.21 -6.24 -0.28
CA VAL A 115 -12.33 -5.30 -0.33
C VAL A 115 -12.52 -4.72 -1.74
N SER A 116 -11.43 -4.35 -2.42
CA SER A 116 -11.41 -3.82 -3.80
C SER A 116 -10.14 -4.18 -4.56
#